data_AF-A0A4V5P7Z6-F1
#
_entry.id   AF-A0A4V5P7Z6-F1
#
_cell.length_a   1.000
_cell.length_b   1.000
_cell.length_c   1.000
_cell.angle_alpha   90.00
_cell.angle_beta   90.00
_cell.angle_gamma   90.00
#
_symmetry.space_group_name_H-M   'P 1'
#
loop_
_entity.id
_entity.type
_entity.pdbx_description
1 polymer ?
#
loop_
_entity_poly.entity_id
_entity_poly.type
_entity_poly.pdbx_seq_one_letter_code
_entity_poly.pdbx_strand_id
1 'polypeptide(L)'
;AMFELVTSEASYYKSLNLLVSHFMENERLKKILHPSEAHILFSNVLDVMAVSERFLLELERRMEENIVISDVCDIVYLYAADHFSVYITYVSNQTYQERAYKQLLQEKAAFRELITQLELDPKCRGLPLSSFLILPFQRITRLKLLVQNILKRVEERSEREGTALGAHKELELVVKACNEGVRKMSRTEQMISIQKKMEFKIKSVPIISHSRWLLKQGELQQMSGPKTSRTLRTKKLFREIYLFLFNDLLVICRQIPGDKYQVFDSAPRGLLRVEELEDQGQTLANVFILRLLENADDREATYMLKASSQSEMKRWMTSLAPNRRTKFVSFTSRLLDCPQVQCVHPYMAQQPDELTLDLADILNILDKTEDGWIFGERLHDQERGWFPSSMTEEILNPKIRSQNLKECFRVHKMDDPQRSQNKDRRKLGSRNRQ
;
A
#
# COMPACT_ATOMS: atom_id res chain seq x y z
N ALA A 1 9.30 22.87 -22.22
CA ALA A 1 8.46 21.75 -21.76
C ALA A 1 8.62 20.55 -22.69
N MET A 2 8.17 20.59 -23.95
CA MET A 2 8.36 19.47 -24.90
C MET A 2 9.84 19.17 -25.17
N PHE A 3 10.65 20.18 -25.49
CA PHE A 3 12.10 20.01 -25.66
C PHE A 3 12.81 19.46 -24.40
N GLU A 4 12.35 19.88 -23.22
CA GLU A 4 12.86 19.35 -21.94
C GLU A 4 12.52 17.86 -21.77
N LEU A 5 11.34 17.43 -22.22
CA LEU A 5 10.93 16.02 -22.19
C LEU A 5 11.87 15.16 -23.03
N VAL A 6 12.14 15.58 -24.28
CA VAL A 6 13.03 14.86 -25.21
C VAL A 6 14.48 14.82 -24.68
N THR A 7 15.05 15.98 -24.35
CA THR A 7 16.44 16.06 -23.85
C THR A 7 16.64 15.33 -22.52
N SER A 8 15.63 15.33 -21.64
CA SER A 8 15.69 14.55 -20.41
C SER A 8 15.50 13.05 -20.64
N GLU A 9 14.82 12.61 -21.70
CA GLU A 9 14.77 11.18 -22.09
C GLU A 9 16.15 10.72 -22.57
N ALA A 10 16.82 11.51 -23.43
CA ALA A 10 18.18 11.18 -23.88
C ALA A 10 19.16 11.05 -22.71
N SER A 11 19.07 11.97 -21.75
CA SER A 11 19.88 11.94 -20.53
C SER A 11 19.56 10.74 -19.63
N TYR A 12 18.29 10.37 -19.54
CA TYR A 12 17.83 9.20 -18.80
C TYR A 12 18.32 7.89 -19.44
N TYR A 13 18.10 7.71 -20.75
CA TYR A 13 18.58 6.56 -21.50
C TYR A 13 20.10 6.39 -21.37
N LYS A 14 20.86 7.48 -21.49
CA LYS A 14 22.32 7.44 -21.28
C LYS A 14 22.70 6.94 -19.88
N SER A 15 21.93 7.31 -18.86
CA SER A 15 22.16 6.88 -17.48
C SER A 15 21.77 5.41 -17.27
N LEU A 16 20.70 4.93 -17.91
CA LEU A 16 20.36 3.50 -17.96
C LEU A 16 21.42 2.68 -18.68
N ASN A 17 21.91 3.16 -19.81
CA ASN A 17 22.97 2.48 -20.55
C ASN A 17 24.25 2.38 -19.71
N LEU A 18 24.55 3.39 -18.87
CA LEU A 18 25.65 3.31 -17.93
C LEU A 18 25.40 2.24 -16.84
N LEU A 19 24.18 2.16 -16.29
CA LEU A 19 23.80 1.09 -15.35
C LEU A 19 24.05 -0.30 -15.95
N VAL A 20 23.67 -0.50 -17.21
CA VAL A 20 23.84 -1.78 -17.90
C VAL A 20 25.31 -2.03 -18.25
N SER A 21 25.91 -1.18 -19.10
CA SER A 21 27.23 -1.42 -19.67
C SER A 21 28.37 -1.38 -18.64
N HIS A 22 28.29 -0.52 -17.63
CA HIS A 22 29.38 -0.33 -16.66
C HIS A 22 29.25 -1.21 -15.43
N PHE A 23 28.02 -1.48 -14.98
CA PHE A 23 27.77 -2.31 -13.79
C PHE A 23 27.28 -3.70 -14.16
N MET A 24 26.09 -3.85 -14.74
CA MET A 24 25.47 -5.16 -15.01
C MET A 24 26.34 -6.05 -15.92
N GLU A 25 26.92 -5.46 -16.96
CA GLU A 25 27.73 -6.19 -17.94
C GLU A 25 29.20 -6.36 -17.51
N ASN A 26 29.58 -5.83 -16.35
CA ASN A 26 30.95 -5.92 -15.87
C ASN A 26 31.35 -7.37 -15.57
N GLU A 27 32.35 -7.88 -16.30
CA GLU A 27 32.81 -9.27 -16.17
C GLU A 27 33.32 -9.64 -14.78
N ARG A 28 33.88 -8.68 -14.02
CA ARG A 28 34.28 -8.94 -12.62
C ARG A 28 33.05 -9.06 -11.73
N LEU A 29 32.04 -8.22 -11.93
CA LEU A 29 30.81 -8.25 -11.14
C LEU A 29 30.01 -9.54 -11.38
N LYS A 30 29.89 -9.97 -12.65
CA LYS A 30 29.24 -11.22 -13.02
C LYS A 30 29.85 -12.45 -12.37
N LYS A 31 31.17 -12.46 -12.12
CA LYS A 31 31.86 -13.56 -11.44
C LYS A 31 31.64 -13.57 -9.92
N ILE A 32 31.35 -12.41 -9.32
CA ILE A 32 31.14 -12.27 -7.88
C ILE A 32 29.69 -12.59 -7.49
N LEU A 33 28.74 -12.23 -8.36
CA LEU A 33 27.32 -12.42 -8.12
C LEU A 33 26.84 -13.80 -8.54
N HIS A 34 26.04 -14.44 -7.69
CA HIS A 34 25.24 -15.59 -8.12
C HIS A 34 24.16 -15.13 -9.11
N PRO A 35 23.76 -15.93 -10.11
CA PRO A 35 22.73 -15.53 -11.08
C PRO A 35 21.42 -15.03 -10.46
N SER A 36 20.99 -15.62 -9.33
CA SER A 36 19.80 -15.15 -8.60
C SER A 36 19.98 -13.78 -7.96
N GLU A 37 21.17 -13.47 -7.43
CA GLU A 37 21.48 -12.16 -6.84
C GLU A 37 21.55 -11.09 -7.92
N ALA A 38 22.18 -11.40 -9.06
CA ALA A 38 22.21 -10.53 -10.22
C ALA A 38 20.78 -10.25 -10.74
N HIS A 39 19.95 -11.28 -10.84
CA HIS A 39 18.55 -11.12 -11.23
C HIS A 39 17.76 -10.27 -10.23
N ILE A 40 17.95 -10.46 -8.91
CA ILE A 40 17.30 -9.62 -7.91
C ILE A 40 17.79 -8.17 -8.01
N LEU A 41 19.11 -7.94 -8.17
CA LEU A 41 19.73 -6.62 -8.15
C LEU A 41 19.38 -5.78 -9.39
N PHE A 42 19.36 -6.39 -10.58
CA PHE A 42 19.11 -5.69 -11.84
C PHE A 42 17.69 -5.89 -12.39
N SER A 43 16.90 -6.80 -11.80
CA SER A 43 15.51 -7.07 -12.19
C SER A 43 15.38 -7.23 -13.72
N ASN A 44 14.39 -6.59 -14.32
CA ASN A 44 14.17 -6.52 -15.76
C ASN A 44 14.68 -5.19 -16.38
N VAL A 45 15.82 -4.66 -15.93
CA VAL A 45 16.38 -3.37 -16.43
C VAL A 45 16.58 -3.34 -17.95
N LEU A 46 16.92 -4.48 -18.56
CA LEU A 46 17.12 -4.57 -20.01
C LEU A 46 15.83 -4.29 -20.78
N ASP A 47 14.69 -4.77 -20.28
CA ASP A 47 13.38 -4.49 -20.88
C ASP A 47 13.02 -3.01 -20.76
N VAL A 48 13.32 -2.40 -19.61
CA VAL A 48 13.13 -0.97 -19.38
C VAL A 48 13.99 -0.15 -20.34
N MET A 49 15.26 -0.52 -20.50
CA MET A 49 16.19 0.16 -21.41
C MET A 49 15.74 0.04 -22.87
N ALA A 50 15.29 -1.14 -23.32
CA ALA A 50 14.80 -1.35 -24.68
C ALA A 50 13.50 -0.56 -24.99
N VAL A 51 12.64 -0.35 -23.98
CA VAL A 51 11.46 0.53 -24.14
C VAL A 51 11.88 2.00 -24.18
N SER A 52 12.78 2.43 -23.30
CA SER A 52 13.31 3.82 -23.27
C SER A 52 14.03 4.18 -24.57
N GLU A 53 14.80 3.27 -25.15
CA GLU A 53 15.47 3.47 -26.44
C GLU A 53 14.47 3.75 -27.57
N ARG A 54 13.47 2.87 -27.73
CA ARG A 54 12.44 3.03 -28.76
C ARG A 54 11.63 4.30 -28.56
N PHE A 55 11.32 4.62 -27.31
CA PHE A 55 10.61 5.85 -26.95
C PHE A 55 11.43 7.09 -27.31
N LEU A 56 12.73 7.10 -26.99
CA LEU A 56 13.64 8.18 -27.34
C LEU A 56 13.74 8.36 -28.85
N LEU A 57 13.90 7.28 -29.62
CA LEU A 57 13.98 7.34 -31.08
C LEU A 57 12.74 8.00 -31.69
N GLU A 58 11.55 7.68 -31.21
CA GLU A 58 10.31 8.28 -31.71
C GLU A 58 10.19 9.78 -31.34
N LEU A 59 10.66 10.16 -30.15
CA LEU A 59 10.74 11.56 -29.73
C LEU A 59 11.74 12.36 -30.56
N GLU A 60 12.91 11.79 -30.86
CA GLU A 60 13.94 12.41 -31.69
C GLU A 60 13.45 12.56 -33.13
N ARG A 61 12.80 11.53 -33.68
CA ARG A 61 12.16 11.58 -35.01
C ARG A 61 11.17 12.75 -35.11
N ARG A 62 10.34 12.98 -34.09
CA ARG A 62 9.41 14.12 -34.03
C ARG A 62 10.12 15.48 -33.97
N MET A 63 11.29 15.53 -33.34
CA MET A 63 12.11 16.74 -33.27
C MET A 63 12.80 17.05 -34.61
N GLU A 64 13.15 16.03 -35.38
CA GLU A 64 13.77 16.16 -36.71
C GLU A 64 12.78 16.59 -37.80
N GLU A 65 11.49 16.24 -37.65
CA GLU A 65 10.43 16.59 -38.62
C GLU A 65 10.24 18.10 -38.79
N ASN A 66 10.39 18.90 -37.72
CA ASN A 66 10.16 20.35 -37.74
C ASN A 66 11.03 21.09 -36.73
N ILE A 67 11.45 22.33 -37.07
CA ILE A 67 12.20 23.23 -36.17
C ILE A 67 11.44 23.49 -34.85
N VAL A 68 10.11 23.50 -34.91
CA VAL A 68 9.23 23.65 -33.74
C VAL A 68 8.49 22.33 -33.53
N ILE A 69 8.69 21.72 -32.36
CA ILE A 69 8.00 20.49 -31.95
C ILE A 69 6.49 20.76 -31.89
N SER A 70 5.71 20.04 -32.69
CA SER A 70 4.26 20.20 -32.81
C SER A 70 3.52 19.69 -31.58
N ASP A 71 3.77 18.43 -31.23
CA ASP A 71 3.30 17.72 -30.04
C ASP A 71 4.24 16.54 -29.76
N VAL A 72 4.27 16.07 -28.52
CA VAL A 72 4.94 14.82 -28.08
C VAL A 72 4.03 13.97 -27.18
N CYS A 73 2.88 14.50 -26.79
CA CYS A 73 2.00 13.84 -25.84
C CYS A 73 1.28 12.62 -26.45
N ASP A 74 1.05 12.63 -27.75
CA ASP A 74 0.58 11.46 -28.51
C ASP A 74 1.53 10.27 -28.36
N ILE A 75 2.85 10.50 -28.51
CA ILE A 75 3.88 9.46 -28.34
C ILE A 75 3.90 8.99 -26.89
N VAL A 76 3.89 9.93 -25.93
CA VAL A 76 3.88 9.59 -24.49
C VAL A 76 2.67 8.75 -24.11
N TYR A 77 1.48 9.09 -24.64
CA TYR A 77 0.24 8.35 -24.41
C TYR A 77 0.37 6.91 -24.90
N LEU A 78 0.80 6.71 -26.16
CA LEU A 78 0.96 5.39 -26.76
C LEU A 78 1.93 4.52 -25.95
N TYR A 79 3.09 5.05 -25.60
CA TYR A 79 4.08 4.30 -24.82
C TYR A 79 3.63 4.02 -23.39
N ALA A 80 2.94 4.96 -22.74
CA ALA A 80 2.41 4.76 -21.40
C ALA A 80 1.34 3.66 -21.36
N ALA A 81 0.46 3.61 -22.35
CA ALA A 81 -0.59 2.61 -22.45
C ALA A 81 -0.03 1.21 -22.77
N ASP A 82 0.86 1.11 -23.76
CA ASP A 82 1.18 -0.19 -24.38
C ASP A 82 2.54 -0.77 -23.97
N HIS A 83 3.46 0.05 -23.45
CA HIS A 83 4.86 -0.34 -23.28
C HIS A 83 5.43 -0.10 -21.89
N PHE A 84 4.88 0.84 -21.12
CA PHE A 84 5.42 1.18 -19.79
C PHE A 84 5.09 0.17 -18.68
N SER A 85 4.41 -0.95 -19.00
CA SER A 85 4.20 -2.06 -18.06
C SER A 85 5.51 -2.69 -17.55
N VAL A 86 6.60 -2.59 -18.33
CA VAL A 86 7.95 -3.04 -17.89
C VAL A 86 8.46 -2.28 -16.67
N TYR A 87 8.09 -1.00 -16.53
CA TYR A 87 8.45 -0.17 -15.38
C TYR A 87 7.72 -0.64 -14.12
N ILE A 88 6.47 -1.09 -14.25
CA ILE A 88 5.68 -1.63 -13.12
C ILE A 88 6.41 -2.85 -12.53
N THR A 89 6.88 -3.75 -13.39
CA THR A 89 7.65 -4.93 -12.97
C THR A 89 8.95 -4.54 -12.28
N TYR A 90 9.71 -3.62 -12.87
CA TYR A 90 10.98 -3.17 -12.30
C TYR A 90 10.78 -2.50 -10.93
N VAL A 91 9.88 -1.52 -10.85
CA VAL A 91 9.63 -0.75 -9.65
C VAL A 91 9.04 -1.61 -8.53
N SER A 92 8.21 -2.60 -8.85
CA SER A 92 7.69 -3.55 -7.86
C SER A 92 8.81 -4.32 -7.13
N ASN A 93 9.96 -4.50 -7.79
CA ASN A 93 11.13 -5.18 -7.24
C ASN A 93 12.12 -4.25 -6.53
N GLN A 94 11.92 -2.92 -6.56
CA GLN A 94 12.88 -1.93 -6.06
C GLN A 94 13.29 -2.15 -4.61
N THR A 95 12.34 -2.52 -3.73
CA THR A 95 12.64 -2.80 -2.32
C THR A 95 13.56 -4.01 -2.16
N TYR A 96 13.42 -5.03 -3.01
CA TYR A 96 14.30 -6.20 -2.99
C TYR A 96 15.67 -5.86 -3.57
N GLN A 97 15.73 -5.07 -4.63
CA GLN A 97 16.98 -4.55 -5.18
C GLN A 97 17.78 -3.81 -4.11
N GLU A 98 17.14 -2.91 -3.37
CA GLU A 98 17.79 -2.13 -2.32
C GLU A 98 18.28 -3.01 -1.16
N ARG A 99 17.47 -3.97 -0.70
CA ARG A 99 17.88 -4.90 0.37
C ARG A 99 19.01 -5.81 -0.07
N ALA A 100 18.91 -6.40 -1.28
CA ALA A 100 19.95 -7.23 -1.85
C ALA A 100 21.25 -6.45 -2.01
N TYR A 101 21.19 -5.21 -2.51
CA TYR A 101 22.35 -4.34 -2.60
C TYR A 101 23.02 -4.11 -1.24
N LYS A 102 22.24 -3.75 -0.21
CA LYS A 102 22.76 -3.56 1.16
C LYS A 102 23.37 -4.85 1.72
N GLN A 103 22.71 -5.99 1.53
CA GLN A 103 23.18 -7.28 1.98
C GLN A 103 24.50 -7.67 1.29
N LEU A 104 24.59 -7.51 -0.04
CA LEU A 104 25.80 -7.81 -0.81
C LEU A 104 26.99 -6.93 -0.39
N LEU A 105 26.77 -5.64 -0.10
CA LEU A 105 27.81 -4.75 0.43
C LEU A 105 28.33 -5.18 1.81
N GLN A 106 27.47 -5.78 2.64
CA GLN A 106 27.83 -6.26 3.98
C GLN A 106 28.54 -7.61 3.93
N GLU A 107 27.97 -8.57 3.20
CA GLU A 107 28.40 -9.97 3.22
C GLU A 107 29.58 -10.27 2.28
N LYS A 108 29.71 -9.53 1.16
CA LYS A 108 30.72 -9.82 0.14
C LYS A 108 31.75 -8.69 0.02
N ALA A 109 32.90 -8.86 0.66
CA ALA A 109 34.01 -7.90 0.60
C ALA A 109 34.44 -7.59 -0.85
N ALA A 110 34.57 -8.62 -1.70
CA ALA A 110 34.93 -8.46 -3.11
C ALA A 110 33.89 -7.65 -3.91
N PHE A 111 32.59 -7.81 -3.60
CA PHE A 111 31.53 -7.02 -4.21
C PHE A 111 31.67 -5.55 -3.80
N ARG A 112 31.81 -5.28 -2.49
CA ARG A 112 31.98 -3.93 -1.95
C ARG A 112 33.18 -3.21 -2.57
N GLU A 113 34.34 -3.86 -2.61
CA GLU A 113 35.56 -3.30 -3.20
C GLU A 113 35.39 -2.99 -4.69
N LEU A 114 34.79 -3.92 -5.46
CA LEU A 114 34.55 -3.70 -6.87
C LEU A 114 33.56 -2.56 -7.11
N ILE A 115 32.46 -2.49 -6.37
CA ILE A 115 31.49 -1.39 -6.49
C ILE A 115 32.16 -0.05 -6.21
N THR A 116 32.94 0.07 -5.13
CA THR A 116 33.70 1.29 -4.85
C THR A 116 34.64 1.66 -6.00
N GLN A 117 35.33 0.69 -6.62
CA GLN A 117 36.17 0.96 -7.79
C GLN A 117 35.36 1.44 -9.00
N LEU A 118 34.20 0.83 -9.27
CA LEU A 118 33.35 1.20 -10.41
C LEU A 118 32.70 2.57 -10.22
N GLU A 119 32.33 2.94 -9.00
CA GLU A 119 31.74 4.24 -8.66
C GLU A 119 32.75 5.40 -8.77
N LEU A 120 34.05 5.12 -8.61
CA LEU A 120 35.12 6.09 -8.82
C LEU A 120 35.40 6.42 -10.30
N ASP A 121 34.87 5.63 -11.24
CA ASP A 121 35.04 5.91 -12.67
C ASP A 121 34.38 7.26 -13.01
N PRO A 122 35.07 8.18 -13.72
CA PRO A 122 34.50 9.47 -14.14
C PRO A 122 33.17 9.36 -14.90
N LYS A 123 32.91 8.23 -15.56
CA LYS A 123 31.62 7.95 -16.22
C LYS A 123 30.44 8.04 -15.24
N CYS A 124 30.63 7.64 -13.99
CA CYS A 124 29.62 7.65 -12.93
C CYS A 124 29.35 9.06 -12.38
N ARG A 125 30.23 10.04 -12.66
CA ARG A 125 30.09 11.44 -12.19
C ARG A 125 29.91 11.55 -10.65
N GLY A 126 30.54 10.65 -9.91
CA GLY A 126 30.45 10.60 -8.44
C GLY A 126 29.11 10.06 -7.91
N LEU A 127 28.27 9.47 -8.76
CA LEU A 127 27.02 8.86 -8.37
C LEU A 127 27.20 7.37 -8.00
N PRO A 128 26.62 6.90 -6.88
CA PRO A 128 26.70 5.50 -6.48
C PRO A 128 25.76 4.61 -7.31
N LEU A 129 26.00 3.30 -7.36
CA LEU A 129 25.15 2.32 -8.07
C LEU A 129 23.67 2.43 -7.66
N SER A 130 23.42 2.64 -6.36
CA SER A 130 22.05 2.80 -5.84
C SER A 130 21.27 3.95 -6.50
N SER A 131 21.95 5.02 -6.90
CA SER A 131 21.32 6.15 -7.59
C SER A 131 20.93 5.84 -9.03
N PHE A 132 21.62 4.90 -9.67
CA PHE A 132 21.25 4.41 -11.00
C PHE A 132 20.08 3.41 -10.91
N LEU A 133 20.06 2.56 -9.88
CA LEU A 133 19.01 1.56 -9.69
C LEU A 133 17.61 2.18 -9.50
N ILE A 134 17.50 3.39 -8.94
CA ILE A 134 16.22 4.08 -8.70
C ILE A 134 15.69 4.86 -9.92
N LEU A 135 16.49 4.99 -10.99
CA LEU A 135 16.16 5.81 -12.15
C LEU A 135 14.81 5.47 -12.80
N PRO A 136 14.39 4.21 -12.99
CA PRO A 136 13.10 3.90 -13.62
C PRO A 136 11.89 4.45 -12.85
N PHE A 137 11.92 4.41 -11.52
CA PHE A 137 10.85 5.01 -10.70
C PHE A 137 10.83 6.54 -10.80
N GLN A 138 12.02 7.16 -10.74
CA GLN A 138 12.16 8.61 -10.91
C GLN A 138 11.71 9.07 -12.30
N ARG A 139 11.94 8.26 -13.34
CA ARG A 139 11.58 8.63 -14.70
C ARG A 139 10.08 8.67 -14.90
N ILE A 140 9.35 7.63 -14.48
CA ILE A 140 7.91 7.57 -14.71
C ILE A 140 7.15 8.68 -13.95
N THR A 141 7.61 8.99 -12.74
CA THR A 141 7.08 10.11 -11.95
C THR A 141 7.43 11.46 -12.57
N ARG A 142 8.65 11.64 -13.10
CA ARG A 142 9.06 12.87 -13.77
C ARG A 142 8.36 13.08 -15.12
N LEU A 143 8.11 12.04 -15.91
CA LEU A 143 7.33 12.13 -17.14
C LEU A 143 5.93 12.70 -16.88
N LYS A 144 5.26 12.24 -15.81
CA LYS A 144 3.95 12.80 -15.40
C LYS A 144 4.03 14.31 -15.15
N LEU A 145 5.04 14.76 -14.40
CA LEU A 145 5.25 16.19 -14.10
C LEU A 145 5.58 17.01 -15.36
N LEU A 146 6.36 16.45 -16.28
CA LEU A 146 6.70 17.10 -17.55
C LEU A 146 5.46 17.27 -18.44
N VAL A 147 4.62 16.25 -18.56
CA VAL A 147 3.33 16.35 -19.28
C VAL A 147 2.39 17.33 -18.58
N GLN A 148 2.34 17.34 -17.24
CA GLN A 148 1.56 18.34 -16.49
C GLN A 148 2.03 19.77 -16.78
N ASN A 149 3.34 19.99 -16.95
CA ASN A 149 3.90 21.29 -17.32
C ASN A 149 3.61 21.67 -18.78
N ILE A 150 3.47 20.68 -19.68
CA ILE A 150 2.97 20.91 -21.05
C ILE A 150 1.51 21.35 -20.97
N LEU A 151 0.65 20.59 -20.27
CA LEU A 151 -0.78 20.88 -20.10
C LEU A 151 -1.05 22.32 -19.63
N LYS A 152 -0.29 22.81 -18.64
CA LYS A 152 -0.42 24.19 -18.12
C LYS A 152 -0.17 25.30 -19.16
N ARG A 153 0.43 24.97 -20.31
CA ARG A 153 0.84 25.92 -21.35
C ARG A 153 0.12 25.71 -22.68
N VAL A 154 -0.66 24.64 -22.80
CA VAL A 154 -1.43 24.35 -24.02
C VAL A 154 -2.70 25.20 -24.03
N GLU A 155 -3.12 25.62 -25.22
CA GLU A 155 -4.35 26.38 -25.42
C GLU A 155 -5.58 25.52 -25.10
N GLU A 156 -6.51 26.10 -24.33
CA GLU A 156 -7.75 25.44 -23.95
C GLU A 156 -8.58 25.06 -25.18
N ARG A 157 -9.20 23.88 -25.14
CA ARG A 157 -10.02 23.26 -26.20
C ARG A 157 -9.27 22.97 -27.50
N SER A 158 -7.94 22.90 -27.47
CA SER A 158 -7.14 22.45 -28.60
C SER A 158 -6.99 20.92 -28.62
N GLU A 159 -6.74 20.34 -29.80
CA GLU A 159 -6.42 18.91 -29.93
C GLU A 159 -5.22 18.50 -29.05
N ARG A 160 -4.24 19.41 -28.90
CA ARG A 160 -3.07 19.23 -28.04
C ARG A 160 -3.41 19.13 -26.56
N GLU A 161 -4.51 19.77 -26.12
CA GLU A 161 -4.99 19.61 -24.75
C GLU A 161 -5.52 18.18 -24.56
N GLY A 162 -6.25 17.67 -25.55
CA GLY A 162 -6.77 16.31 -25.55
C GLY A 162 -5.67 15.24 -25.47
N THR A 163 -4.64 15.35 -26.31
CA THR A 163 -3.49 14.42 -26.29
C THR A 163 -2.72 14.48 -24.98
N ALA A 164 -2.46 15.69 -24.47
CA ALA A 164 -1.74 15.89 -23.22
C ALA A 164 -2.53 15.39 -22.00
N LEU A 165 -3.87 15.55 -21.99
CA LEU A 165 -4.73 15.00 -20.93
C LEU A 165 -4.73 13.47 -20.95
N GLY A 166 -4.82 12.88 -22.15
CA GLY A 166 -4.70 11.44 -22.34
C GLY A 166 -3.38 10.91 -21.79
N ALA A 167 -2.26 11.50 -22.23
CA ALA A 167 -0.92 11.11 -21.80
C ALA A 167 -0.73 11.22 -20.29
N HIS A 168 -1.18 12.32 -19.68
CA HIS A 168 -1.10 12.52 -18.23
C HIS A 168 -1.89 11.45 -17.47
N LYS A 169 -3.10 11.13 -17.94
CA LYS A 169 -3.95 10.10 -17.33
C LYS A 169 -3.31 8.71 -17.40
N GLU A 170 -2.77 8.31 -18.55
CA GLU A 170 -2.10 7.02 -18.67
C GLU A 170 -0.84 6.93 -17.80
N LEU A 171 -0.01 7.98 -17.78
CA LEU A 171 1.14 8.04 -16.87
C LEU A 171 0.71 7.94 -15.41
N GLU A 172 -0.41 8.54 -15.02
CA GLU A 172 -0.96 8.40 -13.68
C GLU A 172 -1.38 6.97 -13.37
N LEU A 173 -2.00 6.26 -14.32
CA LEU A 173 -2.34 4.84 -14.17
C LEU A 173 -1.07 3.99 -13.98
N VAL A 174 -0.02 4.23 -14.76
CA VAL A 174 1.26 3.52 -14.62
C VAL A 174 1.87 3.79 -13.23
N VAL A 175 1.93 5.05 -12.78
CA VAL A 175 2.46 5.39 -11.44
C VAL A 175 1.63 4.73 -10.33
N LYS A 176 0.30 4.75 -10.43
CA LYS A 176 -0.57 4.04 -9.47
C LYS A 176 -0.31 2.53 -9.47
N ALA A 177 -0.12 1.93 -10.64
CA ALA A 177 0.17 0.51 -10.77
C ALA A 177 1.55 0.14 -10.21
N CYS A 178 2.58 0.97 -10.40
CA CYS A 178 3.89 0.82 -9.75
C CYS A 178 3.75 0.78 -8.22
N ASN A 179 3.04 1.76 -7.65
CA ASN A 179 2.84 1.84 -6.19
C ASN A 179 2.05 0.63 -5.65
N GLU A 180 1.00 0.19 -6.35
CA GLU A 180 0.26 -1.01 -5.95
C GLU A 180 1.11 -2.29 -6.11
N GLY A 181 1.97 -2.36 -7.12
CA GLY A 181 2.92 -3.44 -7.30
C GLY A 181 3.88 -3.58 -6.11
N VAL A 182 4.47 -2.46 -5.66
CA VAL A 182 5.31 -2.42 -4.45
C VAL A 182 4.53 -2.87 -3.21
N ARG A 183 3.31 -2.35 -3.01
CA ARG A 183 2.44 -2.74 -1.89
C ARG A 183 2.11 -4.24 -1.92
N LYS A 184 1.75 -4.77 -3.08
CA LYS A 184 1.42 -6.18 -3.29
C LYS A 184 2.61 -7.08 -2.99
N MET A 185 3.81 -6.68 -3.42
CA MET A 185 5.03 -7.42 -3.12
C MET A 185 5.33 -7.44 -1.62
N SER A 186 5.21 -6.30 -0.94
CA SER A 186 5.37 -6.23 0.53
C SER A 186 4.36 -7.10 1.27
N ARG A 187 3.08 -7.09 0.86
CA ARG A 187 2.05 -7.99 1.41
C ARG A 187 2.40 -9.46 1.19
N THR A 188 2.87 -9.82 0.01
CA THR A 188 3.25 -11.20 -0.33
C THR A 188 4.42 -11.68 0.54
N GLU A 189 5.44 -10.85 0.73
CA GLU A 189 6.55 -11.14 1.65
C GLU A 189 6.06 -11.37 3.09
N GLN A 190 5.15 -10.52 3.56
CA GLN A 190 4.54 -10.69 4.88
C GLN A 190 3.80 -12.03 4.98
N MET A 191 3.07 -12.45 3.94
CA MET A 191 2.38 -13.75 3.94
C MET A 191 3.37 -14.92 3.98
N ILE A 192 4.48 -14.83 3.24
CA ILE A 192 5.55 -15.85 3.26
C ILE A 192 6.17 -15.94 4.66
N SER A 193 6.48 -14.80 5.28
CA SER A 193 7.04 -14.73 6.63
C SER A 193 6.11 -15.37 7.65
N ILE A 194 4.81 -15.07 7.60
CA ILE A 194 3.80 -15.66 8.47
C ILE A 194 3.68 -17.18 8.23
N GLN A 195 3.58 -17.62 6.96
CA GLN A 195 3.43 -19.04 6.64
C GLN A 195 4.60 -19.89 7.15
N LYS A 196 5.84 -19.37 7.09
CA LYS A 196 7.03 -20.04 7.63
C LYS A 196 6.96 -20.31 9.14
N LYS A 197 6.18 -19.50 9.87
CA LYS A 197 6.01 -19.63 11.32
C LYS A 197 4.81 -20.51 11.71
N MET A 198 3.97 -20.92 10.77
CA MET A 198 2.73 -21.65 11.07
C MET A 198 2.92 -23.18 11.04
N GLU A 199 2.39 -23.85 12.07
CA GLU A 199 2.28 -25.30 12.17
C GLU A 199 0.80 -25.70 12.32
N PHE A 200 0.24 -26.39 11.32
CA PHE A 200 -1.18 -26.75 11.30
C PHE A 200 -1.45 -28.07 12.01
N LYS A 201 -2.28 -28.06 13.06
CA LYS A 201 -2.88 -29.27 13.66
C LYS A 201 -4.22 -29.66 13.07
N ILE A 202 -4.82 -28.74 12.33
CA ILE A 202 -6.06 -28.92 11.56
C ILE A 202 -5.72 -29.12 10.08
N LYS A 203 -6.74 -29.30 9.24
CA LYS A 203 -6.58 -29.23 7.78
C LYS A 203 -5.85 -27.93 7.40
N SER A 204 -4.72 -28.07 6.70
CA SER A 204 -3.91 -26.91 6.32
C SER A 204 -4.71 -25.96 5.43
N VAL A 205 -4.63 -24.67 5.76
CA VAL A 205 -5.23 -23.59 4.98
C VAL A 205 -4.09 -22.84 4.29
N PRO A 206 -4.13 -22.64 2.96
CA PRO A 206 -3.09 -21.90 2.28
C PRO A 206 -3.07 -20.48 2.82
N ILE A 207 -1.91 -19.97 3.25
CA ILE A 207 -1.77 -18.59 3.77
C ILE A 207 -1.41 -17.65 2.63
N ILE A 208 -0.47 -18.04 1.77
CA ILE A 208 -0.09 -17.25 0.60
C ILE A 208 -1.22 -17.29 -0.43
N SER A 209 -1.74 -16.12 -0.79
CA SER A 209 -2.77 -15.93 -1.82
C SER A 209 -2.61 -14.57 -2.48
N HIS A 210 -2.96 -14.48 -3.77
CA HIS A 210 -2.82 -13.26 -4.58
C HIS A 210 -3.62 -12.05 -4.06
N SER A 211 -4.69 -12.31 -3.31
CA SER A 211 -5.63 -11.29 -2.81
C SER A 211 -5.69 -11.26 -1.28
N ARG A 212 -4.71 -11.87 -0.58
CA ARG A 212 -4.68 -11.90 0.88
C ARG A 212 -3.68 -10.93 1.46
N TRP A 213 -4.08 -10.22 2.50
CA TRP A 213 -3.20 -9.38 3.32
C TRP A 213 -3.62 -9.42 4.78
N LEU A 214 -2.66 -9.18 5.68
CA LEU A 214 -2.91 -9.13 7.12
C LEU A 214 -3.64 -7.83 7.48
N LEU A 215 -4.73 -7.93 8.22
CA LEU A 215 -5.48 -6.80 8.78
C LEU A 215 -5.10 -6.51 10.24
N LYS A 216 -4.89 -7.55 11.04
CA LYS A 216 -4.44 -7.42 12.43
C LYS A 216 -3.84 -8.73 12.90
N GLN A 217 -2.89 -8.67 13.81
CA GLN A 217 -2.37 -9.82 14.54
C GLN A 217 -2.09 -9.46 15.99
N GLY A 218 -2.14 -10.43 16.89
CA GLY A 218 -1.81 -10.20 18.28
C GLY A 218 -2.35 -11.26 19.23
N GLU A 219 -1.94 -11.11 20.48
CA GLU A 219 -2.28 -12.02 21.58
C GLU A 219 -3.59 -11.62 22.25
N LEU A 220 -4.41 -12.61 22.59
CA LEU A 220 -5.62 -12.47 23.38
C LEU A 220 -5.70 -13.63 24.39
N GLN A 221 -6.51 -13.46 25.43
CA GLN A 221 -6.77 -14.52 26.40
C GLN A 221 -8.13 -15.16 26.14
N GLN A 222 -8.14 -16.45 25.80
CA GLN A 222 -9.35 -17.25 25.72
C GLN A 222 -9.81 -17.68 27.12
N MET A 223 -11.04 -17.35 27.47
CA MET A 223 -11.71 -17.86 28.66
C MET A 223 -12.26 -19.27 28.40
N SER A 224 -11.96 -20.19 29.31
CA SER A 224 -12.61 -21.51 29.29
C SER A 224 -14.04 -21.34 29.80
N GLY A 225 -15.03 -21.72 28.98
CA GLY A 225 -16.44 -21.65 29.38
C GLY A 225 -16.75 -22.55 30.60
N PRO A 226 -17.85 -22.31 31.32
CA PRO A 226 -18.21 -23.03 32.56
C PRO A 226 -18.53 -24.53 32.39
N LYS A 227 -18.32 -25.13 31.20
CA LYS A 227 -18.84 -26.46 30.85
C LYS A 227 -17.85 -27.64 30.95
N THR A 228 -16.64 -27.50 31.51
CA THR A 228 -15.76 -28.67 31.67
C THR A 228 -15.13 -28.80 33.06
N SER A 229 -15.73 -29.71 33.83
CA SER A 229 -15.14 -30.55 34.88
C SER A 229 -15.26 -30.11 36.34
N ARG A 230 -16.18 -30.79 37.05
CA ARG A 230 -16.27 -30.92 38.51
C ARG A 230 -15.11 -31.77 39.09
N THR A 231 -13.89 -31.56 38.61
CA THR A 231 -12.70 -32.25 39.13
C THR A 231 -11.64 -31.22 39.41
N LEU A 232 -11.38 -31.01 40.69
CA LEU A 232 -10.30 -30.20 41.23
C LEU A 232 -8.97 -30.55 40.55
N ARG A 233 -8.46 -29.61 39.75
CA ARG A 233 -7.04 -29.26 39.56
C ARG A 233 -7.01 -28.08 38.57
N THR A 234 -6.97 -26.87 39.14
CA THR A 234 -6.50 -25.59 38.58
C THR A 234 -6.09 -25.59 37.10
N LYS A 235 -7.03 -25.72 36.16
CA LYS A 235 -6.81 -25.25 34.79
C LYS A 235 -6.87 -23.73 34.84
N LYS A 236 -5.82 -23.04 34.38
CA LYS A 236 -5.84 -21.58 34.22
C LYS A 236 -7.14 -21.20 33.51
N LEU A 237 -7.94 -20.33 34.14
CA LEU A 237 -9.23 -19.84 33.63
C LEU A 237 -9.07 -19.23 32.23
N PHE A 238 -7.91 -18.61 32.01
CA PHE A 238 -7.49 -17.97 30.79
C PHE A 238 -6.36 -18.77 30.11
N ARG A 239 -6.44 -18.89 28.79
CA ARG A 239 -5.40 -19.47 27.94
C ARG A 239 -5.00 -18.45 26.90
N GLU A 240 -3.70 -18.21 26.79
CA GLU A 240 -3.17 -17.32 25.76
C GLU A 240 -3.39 -17.96 24.38
N ILE A 241 -3.94 -17.16 23.48
CA ILE A 241 -4.11 -17.48 22.07
C ILE A 241 -3.56 -16.31 21.27
N TYR A 242 -3.25 -16.58 20.01
CA TYR A 242 -2.78 -15.57 19.07
C TYR A 242 -3.66 -15.63 17.83
N LEU A 243 -4.08 -14.47 17.34
CA LEU A 243 -4.92 -14.34 16.17
C LEU A 243 -4.10 -13.75 15.02
N PHE A 244 -4.24 -14.34 13.83
CA PHE A 244 -3.89 -13.71 12.57
C PHE A 244 -5.18 -13.46 11.79
N LEU A 245 -5.58 -12.20 11.68
CA LEU A 245 -6.74 -11.79 10.92
C LEU A 245 -6.28 -11.23 9.58
N PHE A 246 -6.66 -11.91 8.51
CA PHE A 246 -6.50 -11.47 7.13
C PHE A 246 -7.81 -10.85 6.62
N ASN A 247 -7.75 -10.25 5.43
CA ASN A 247 -8.92 -9.62 4.80
C ASN A 247 -10.05 -10.59 4.46
N ASP A 248 -9.75 -11.88 4.28
CA ASP A 248 -10.68 -12.95 3.90
C ASP A 248 -10.70 -14.14 4.88
N LEU A 249 -9.73 -14.25 5.79
CA LEU A 249 -9.51 -15.42 6.64
C LEU A 249 -9.12 -15.00 8.07
N LEU A 250 -9.59 -15.73 9.08
CA LEU A 250 -9.06 -15.68 10.43
C LEU A 250 -8.35 -17.00 10.74
N VAL A 251 -7.16 -16.91 11.33
CA VAL A 251 -6.39 -18.05 11.85
C VAL A 251 -6.20 -17.87 13.35
N ILE A 252 -6.56 -18.91 14.11
CA ILE A 252 -6.45 -18.96 15.57
C ILE A 252 -5.36 -19.97 15.94
N CYS A 253 -4.40 -19.53 16.73
CA CYS A 253 -3.24 -20.32 17.06
C CYS A 253 -2.77 -20.14 18.51
N ARG A 254 -1.85 -20.99 18.94
CA ARG A 254 -1.06 -20.80 20.18
C ARG A 254 0.38 -20.53 19.78
N GLN A 255 1.00 -19.54 20.39
CA GLN A 255 2.43 -19.36 20.24
C GLN A 255 3.16 -20.52 20.92
N ILE A 256 4.14 -21.08 20.23
CA ILE A 256 5.02 -22.15 20.70
C ILE A 256 6.48 -21.66 20.68
N PRO A 257 7.40 -22.31 21.42
CA PRO A 257 8.80 -21.89 21.47
C PRO A 257 9.43 -21.79 20.07
N GLY A 258 10.32 -20.81 19.89
CA GLY A 258 11.01 -20.56 18.62
C GLY A 258 10.24 -19.68 17.62
N ASP A 259 9.37 -18.78 18.11
CA ASP A 259 8.59 -17.85 17.28
C ASP A 259 7.72 -18.55 16.22
N LYS A 260 7.11 -19.66 16.64
CA LYS A 260 6.19 -20.45 15.83
C LYS A 260 4.79 -20.43 16.40
N TYR A 261 3.82 -20.71 15.54
CA TYR A 261 2.40 -20.62 15.84
C TYR A 261 1.70 -21.93 15.47
N GLN A 262 1.20 -22.62 16.48
CA GLN A 262 0.43 -23.84 16.30
C GLN A 262 -1.04 -23.50 16.04
N VAL A 263 -1.46 -23.63 14.79
CA VAL A 263 -2.82 -23.37 14.33
C VAL A 263 -3.75 -24.50 14.76
N PHE A 264 -4.83 -24.14 15.43
CA PHE A 264 -5.83 -25.10 15.92
C PHE A 264 -7.27 -24.77 15.47
N ASP A 265 -7.52 -23.58 14.93
CA ASP A 265 -8.81 -23.24 14.33
C ASP A 265 -8.64 -22.16 13.25
N SER A 266 -9.57 -22.09 12.30
CA SER A 266 -9.62 -21.02 11.30
C SER A 266 -11.00 -20.91 10.68
N ALA A 267 -11.37 -19.73 10.20
CA ALA A 267 -12.65 -19.49 9.55
C ALA A 267 -12.56 -18.37 8.50
N PRO A 268 -13.34 -18.45 7.40
CA PRO A 268 -13.53 -17.32 6.50
C PRO A 268 -14.03 -16.09 7.24
N ARG A 269 -13.48 -14.92 6.95
CA ARG A 269 -13.81 -13.67 7.66
C ARG A 269 -15.30 -13.31 7.56
N GLY A 270 -15.95 -13.61 6.44
CA GLY A 270 -17.38 -13.37 6.24
C GLY A 270 -18.30 -14.12 7.23
N LEU A 271 -17.77 -15.20 7.83
CA LEU A 271 -18.49 -16.10 8.75
C LEU A 271 -18.20 -15.78 10.22
N LEU A 272 -17.54 -14.66 10.51
CA LEU A 272 -17.29 -14.20 11.88
C LEU A 272 -18.46 -13.35 12.38
N ARG A 273 -18.84 -13.53 13.64
CA ARG A 273 -19.73 -12.64 14.39
C ARG A 273 -19.08 -12.25 15.70
N VAL A 274 -19.25 -11.00 16.09
CA VAL A 274 -18.65 -10.44 17.29
C VAL A 274 -19.72 -9.76 18.11
N GLU A 275 -19.73 -10.04 19.41
CA GLU A 275 -20.66 -9.45 20.37
C GLU A 275 -19.86 -8.93 21.57
N GLU A 276 -20.15 -7.70 21.98
CA GLU A 276 -19.58 -7.12 23.21
C GLU A 276 -20.29 -7.73 24.42
N LEU A 277 -19.54 -8.03 25.47
CA LEU A 277 -20.13 -8.38 26.77
C LEU A 277 -20.11 -7.13 27.64
N GLU A 278 -21.27 -6.82 28.25
CA GLU A 278 -21.34 -5.77 29.26
C GLU A 278 -20.41 -6.10 30.43
N ASP A 279 -19.74 -5.07 30.95
CA ASP A 279 -18.73 -5.23 31.99
C ASP A 279 -19.40 -5.68 33.30
N GLN A 280 -19.17 -6.93 33.69
CA GLN A 280 -19.70 -7.53 34.92
C GLN A 280 -18.72 -7.41 36.10
N GLY A 281 -17.72 -6.52 36.00
CA GLY A 281 -16.72 -6.22 37.04
C GLY A 281 -15.28 -6.49 36.59
N GLN A 282 -14.31 -6.12 37.43
CA GLN A 282 -12.87 -6.05 37.10
C GLN A 282 -12.27 -7.30 36.41
N THR A 283 -12.77 -8.50 36.72
CA THR A 283 -12.28 -9.76 36.13
C THR A 283 -12.81 -10.03 34.71
N LEU A 284 -13.97 -9.49 34.36
CA LEU A 284 -14.67 -9.62 33.08
C LEU A 284 -14.59 -8.35 32.21
N ALA A 285 -13.81 -7.35 32.63
CA ALA A 285 -13.51 -6.18 31.80
C ALA A 285 -12.76 -6.57 30.51
N ASN A 286 -13.05 -5.84 29.43
CA ASN A 286 -12.47 -5.99 28.09
C ASN A 286 -12.68 -7.38 27.47
N VAL A 287 -13.83 -8.01 27.75
CA VAL A 287 -14.20 -9.33 27.22
C VAL A 287 -15.23 -9.19 26.09
N PHE A 288 -15.06 -9.96 25.03
CA PHE A 288 -15.99 -10.04 23.92
C PHE A 288 -16.16 -11.48 23.43
N ILE A 289 -17.26 -11.75 22.74
CA ILE A 289 -17.55 -13.05 22.15
C ILE A 289 -17.24 -13.01 20.66
N LEU A 290 -16.43 -13.95 20.20
CA LEU A 290 -16.21 -14.24 18.79
C LEU A 290 -16.90 -15.57 18.44
N ARG A 291 -17.88 -15.54 17.54
CA ARG A 291 -18.51 -16.73 16.97
C ARG A 291 -18.03 -16.96 15.54
N LEU A 292 -17.64 -18.19 15.27
CA LEU A 292 -17.35 -18.71 13.94
C LEU A 292 -18.60 -19.49 13.54
N LEU A 293 -19.34 -19.00 12.54
CA LEU A 293 -20.53 -19.69 12.05
C LEU A 293 -20.16 -21.01 11.37
N GLU A 294 -18.99 -21.06 10.75
CA GLU A 294 -18.41 -22.25 10.15
C GLU A 294 -16.89 -22.10 10.21
N ASN A 295 -16.23 -23.07 10.83
CA ASN A 295 -14.78 -23.13 10.88
C ASN A 295 -14.24 -24.14 9.84
N ALA A 296 -12.93 -24.37 9.84
CA ALA A 296 -12.28 -25.27 8.87
C ALA A 296 -12.71 -26.74 8.93
N ASP A 297 -13.41 -27.15 10.00
CA ASP A 297 -13.99 -28.50 10.17
C ASP A 297 -15.52 -28.48 9.99
N ASP A 298 -16.07 -27.43 9.37
CA ASP A 298 -17.50 -27.21 9.10
C ASP A 298 -18.36 -27.19 10.37
N ARG A 299 -17.81 -26.65 11.48
CA ARG A 299 -18.47 -26.56 12.78
C ARG A 299 -18.63 -25.13 13.26
N GLU A 300 -19.69 -24.89 14.01
CA GLU A 300 -19.82 -23.67 14.81
C GLU A 300 -18.86 -23.70 16.01
N ALA A 301 -18.18 -22.58 16.24
CA ALA A 301 -17.31 -22.40 17.40
C ALA A 301 -17.55 -21.04 18.04
N THR A 302 -17.48 -20.98 19.37
CA THR A 302 -17.63 -19.73 20.14
C THR A 302 -16.45 -19.56 21.09
N TYR A 303 -15.81 -18.41 21.00
CA TYR A 303 -14.67 -18.00 21.81
C TYR A 303 -15.05 -16.79 22.66
N MET A 304 -14.80 -16.87 23.96
CA MET A 304 -14.85 -15.72 24.85
C MET A 304 -13.42 -15.21 25.02
N LEU A 305 -13.15 -14.01 24.52
CA LEU A 305 -11.82 -13.44 24.38
C LEU A 305 -11.68 -12.20 25.25
N LYS A 306 -10.58 -12.13 25.99
CA LYS A 306 -10.21 -10.97 26.81
C LYS A 306 -9.02 -10.25 26.18
N ALA A 307 -9.16 -8.95 26.00
CA ALA A 307 -8.08 -8.05 25.57
C ALA A 307 -7.37 -7.42 26.76
N SER A 308 -6.17 -6.89 26.53
CA SER A 308 -5.36 -6.20 27.56
C SER A 308 -5.91 -4.82 27.94
N SER A 309 -6.62 -4.15 27.03
CA SER A 309 -7.24 -2.84 27.25
C SER A 309 -8.58 -2.71 26.52
N GLN A 310 -9.32 -1.64 26.84
CA GLN A 310 -10.56 -1.29 26.15
C GLN A 310 -10.29 -0.98 24.67
N SER A 311 -9.21 -0.25 24.36
CA SER A 311 -8.78 -0.04 22.97
C SER A 311 -8.53 -1.33 22.22
N GLU A 312 -7.74 -2.24 22.78
CA GLU A 312 -7.44 -3.49 22.08
C GLU A 312 -8.71 -4.29 21.83
N MET A 313 -9.64 -4.36 22.80
CA MET A 313 -10.95 -4.97 22.59
C MET A 313 -11.68 -4.33 21.41
N LYS A 314 -11.89 -3.01 21.42
CA LYS A 314 -12.63 -2.28 20.37
C LYS A 314 -11.95 -2.42 19.00
N ARG A 315 -10.61 -2.37 18.95
CA ARG A 315 -9.81 -2.55 17.73
C ARG A 315 -9.97 -3.95 17.14
N TRP A 316 -9.90 -4.99 17.98
CA TRP A 316 -10.14 -6.37 17.57
C TRP A 316 -11.57 -6.57 17.07
N MET A 317 -12.56 -6.11 17.82
CA MET A 317 -13.97 -6.21 17.43
C MET A 317 -14.25 -5.53 16.09
N THR A 318 -13.72 -4.33 15.90
CA THR A 318 -13.84 -3.55 14.66
C THR A 318 -13.21 -4.27 13.46
N SER A 319 -12.08 -4.95 13.67
CA SER A 319 -11.37 -5.66 12.61
C SER A 319 -12.05 -6.98 12.26
N LEU A 320 -12.49 -7.73 13.27
CA LEU A 320 -13.14 -9.04 13.15
C LEU A 320 -14.55 -8.95 12.54
N ALA A 321 -15.25 -7.82 12.67
CA ALA A 321 -16.58 -7.63 12.10
C ALA A 321 -16.53 -7.46 10.54
N PRO A 322 -17.02 -8.44 9.75
CA PRO A 322 -16.92 -8.39 8.29
C PRO A 322 -17.82 -7.32 7.64
N ASN A 323 -18.94 -6.97 8.28
CA ASN A 323 -19.94 -6.05 7.73
C ASN A 323 -19.78 -4.64 8.30
N ARG A 324 -18.84 -3.86 7.74
CA ARG A 324 -18.77 -2.41 8.00
C ARG A 324 -20.01 -1.65 7.54
N ARG A 325 -20.85 -2.22 6.66
CA ARG A 325 -22.02 -1.50 6.12
C ARG A 325 -23.19 -1.31 7.10
N THR A 326 -23.21 -1.94 8.28
CA THR A 326 -24.44 -1.94 9.10
C THR A 326 -24.31 -1.58 10.59
N LYS A 327 -23.12 -1.45 11.20
CA LYS A 327 -23.06 -1.04 12.63
C LYS A 327 -21.94 -0.08 13.07
N PHE A 328 -20.82 0.05 12.34
CA PHE A 328 -19.67 0.87 12.79
C PHE A 328 -19.18 1.93 11.78
N VAL A 329 -19.82 2.04 10.60
CA VAL A 329 -19.68 3.27 9.82
C VAL A 329 -20.56 4.28 10.50
N SER A 330 -19.99 5.07 11.40
CA SER A 330 -20.66 6.27 11.86
C SER A 330 -21.19 7.01 10.63
N PHE A 331 -22.48 7.33 10.65
CA PHE A 331 -23.12 8.20 9.67
C PHE A 331 -22.41 9.58 9.57
N THR A 332 -21.48 9.89 10.50
CA THR A 332 -20.71 11.13 10.57
C THR A 332 -19.82 11.42 9.37
N SER A 333 -19.24 10.42 8.69
CA SER A 333 -18.40 10.66 7.49
C SER A 333 -19.16 11.35 6.34
N ARG A 334 -20.50 11.30 6.35
CA ARG A 334 -21.36 11.99 5.38
C ARG A 334 -22.00 13.28 5.92
N LEU A 335 -21.73 13.64 7.18
CA LEU A 335 -22.16 14.91 7.75
C LEU A 335 -21.23 16.02 7.26
N LEU A 336 -21.82 17.16 6.91
CA LEU A 336 -21.08 18.38 6.54
C LEU A 336 -20.18 18.90 7.68
N ASP A 337 -20.42 18.44 8.92
CA ASP A 337 -19.68 18.83 10.11
C ASP A 337 -19.20 17.61 10.91
N CYS A 338 -18.56 16.66 10.24
CA CYS A 338 -17.85 15.56 10.92
C CYS A 338 -16.76 16.15 11.84
N PRO A 339 -16.62 15.72 13.11
CA PRO A 339 -15.50 16.14 13.95
C PRO A 339 -14.18 15.80 13.27
N GLN A 340 -13.21 16.72 13.35
CA GLN A 340 -11.91 16.59 12.69
C GLN A 340 -10.77 16.84 13.66
N VAL A 341 -9.64 16.22 13.38
CA VAL A 341 -8.37 16.47 14.04
C VAL A 341 -7.28 16.80 13.02
N GLN A 342 -6.30 17.57 13.45
CA GLN A 342 -5.06 17.81 12.73
C GLN A 342 -3.91 17.09 13.43
N CYS A 343 -3.09 16.39 12.66
CA CYS A 343 -1.85 15.78 13.14
C CYS A 343 -0.82 16.86 13.49
N VAL A 344 -0.40 16.89 14.76
CA VAL A 344 0.62 17.83 15.28
C VAL A 344 1.95 17.13 15.56
N HIS A 345 1.94 15.80 15.65
CA HIS A 345 3.15 14.98 15.78
C HIS A 345 3.09 13.78 14.83
N PRO A 346 4.14 13.52 14.04
CA PRO A 346 4.14 12.39 13.11
C PRO A 346 4.09 11.07 13.88
N TYR A 347 3.35 10.11 13.35
CA TYR A 347 3.16 8.80 13.97
C TYR A 347 3.36 7.70 12.94
N MET A 348 4.22 6.72 13.24
CA MET A 348 4.42 5.56 12.38
C MET A 348 3.59 4.39 12.90
N ALA A 349 2.69 3.86 12.07
CA ALA A 349 1.87 2.70 12.42
C ALA A 349 2.76 1.52 12.83
N GLN A 350 2.46 0.95 13.99
CA GLN A 350 3.12 -0.23 14.56
C GLN A 350 2.35 -1.51 14.26
N GLN A 351 1.03 -1.41 14.09
CA GLN A 351 0.15 -2.52 13.72
C GLN A 351 -0.59 -2.26 12.40
N PRO A 352 -1.02 -3.31 11.67
CA PRO A 352 -1.66 -3.13 10.36
C PRO A 352 -3.04 -2.44 10.39
N ASP A 353 -3.69 -2.37 11.56
CA ASP A 353 -4.94 -1.63 11.77
C ASP A 353 -4.72 -0.16 12.15
N GLU A 354 -3.47 0.27 12.31
CA GLU A 354 -3.07 1.64 12.63
C GLU A 354 -2.81 2.48 11.38
N LEU A 355 -3.00 3.79 11.52
CA LEU A 355 -2.81 4.76 10.44
C LEU A 355 -1.53 5.57 10.71
N THR A 356 -0.54 5.47 9.82
CA THR A 356 0.65 6.34 9.85
C THR A 356 0.22 7.78 9.60
N LEU A 357 0.61 8.74 10.43
CA LEU A 357 0.25 10.15 10.30
C LEU A 357 1.47 10.99 9.95
N ASP A 358 1.32 11.87 8.96
CA ASP A 358 2.29 12.91 8.66
C ASP A 358 1.88 14.25 9.30
N LEU A 359 2.87 15.12 9.56
CA LEU A 359 2.61 16.45 10.11
C LEU A 359 1.58 17.21 9.26
N ALA A 360 0.62 17.83 9.92
CA ALA A 360 -0.50 18.57 9.34
C ALA A 360 -1.55 17.72 8.57
N ASP A 361 -1.50 16.39 8.62
CA ASP A 361 -2.60 15.56 8.13
C ASP A 361 -3.92 15.92 8.81
N ILE A 362 -5.00 16.02 8.03
CA ILE A 362 -6.35 16.31 8.53
C ILE A 362 -7.20 15.04 8.44
N LEU A 363 -7.82 14.66 9.55
CA LEU A 363 -8.59 13.41 9.67
C LEU A 363 -9.99 13.66 10.22
N ASN A 364 -10.97 12.95 9.67
CA ASN A 364 -12.29 12.81 10.26
C ASN A 364 -12.24 11.81 11.42
N ILE A 365 -12.87 12.14 12.55
CA ILE A 365 -13.04 11.23 13.69
C ILE A 365 -14.27 10.36 13.44
N LEU A 366 -14.07 9.04 13.40
CA LEU A 366 -15.14 8.05 13.21
C LEU A 366 -15.53 7.38 14.53
N ASP A 367 -14.56 7.13 15.41
CA ASP A 367 -14.76 6.56 16.74
C ASP A 367 -13.64 6.99 17.71
N LYS A 368 -13.88 6.90 19.02
CA LYS A 368 -12.91 7.20 20.09
C LYS A 368 -13.02 6.21 21.24
N THR A 369 -11.88 5.83 21.80
CA THR A 369 -11.79 5.01 23.02
C THR A 369 -11.46 5.89 24.23
N GLU A 370 -11.78 5.40 25.44
CA GLU A 370 -11.54 6.16 26.67
C GLU A 370 -10.05 6.25 27.03
N ASP A 371 -9.27 5.26 26.60
CA ASP A 371 -7.82 5.17 26.76
C ASP A 371 -7.04 5.91 25.64
N GLY A 372 -7.70 6.81 24.91
CA GLY A 372 -7.02 7.81 24.07
C GLY A 372 -6.64 7.32 22.67
N TRP A 373 -7.36 6.35 22.09
CA TRP A 373 -7.23 5.98 20.69
C TRP A 373 -8.39 6.51 19.86
N ILE A 374 -8.08 6.92 18.63
CA ILE A 374 -9.04 7.45 17.67
C ILE A 374 -9.05 6.56 16.43
N PHE A 375 -10.24 6.16 15.99
CA PHE A 375 -10.42 5.61 14.66
C PHE A 375 -10.81 6.74 13.72
N GLY A 376 -10.00 7.01 12.70
CA GLY A 376 -10.25 8.12 11.78
C GLY A 376 -10.06 7.78 10.31
N GLU A 377 -10.46 8.73 9.47
CA GLU A 377 -10.29 8.71 8.01
C GLU A 377 -9.53 9.96 7.58
N ARG A 378 -8.38 9.78 6.94
CA ARG A 378 -7.56 10.89 6.45
C ARG A 378 -8.17 11.50 5.19
N LEU A 379 -8.27 12.82 5.13
CA LEU A 379 -9.05 13.49 4.09
C LEU A 379 -8.40 13.42 2.69
N HIS A 380 -7.08 13.35 2.59
CA HIS A 380 -6.41 13.50 1.29
C HIS A 380 -6.40 12.20 0.46
N ASP A 381 -6.39 11.03 1.09
CA ASP A 381 -6.32 9.70 0.46
C ASP A 381 -7.48 8.76 0.87
N GLN A 382 -8.31 9.16 1.84
CA GLN A 382 -9.39 8.37 2.42
C GLN A 382 -8.92 7.09 3.13
N GLU A 383 -7.64 7.01 3.50
CA GLU A 383 -7.14 5.90 4.30
C GLU A 383 -7.69 5.96 5.73
N ARG A 384 -8.03 4.79 6.28
CA ARG A 384 -8.65 4.64 7.60
C ARG A 384 -7.82 3.76 8.49
N GLY A 385 -7.72 4.12 9.76
CA GLY A 385 -7.06 3.29 10.77
C GLY A 385 -7.12 3.94 12.15
N TRP A 386 -6.54 3.24 13.11
CA TRP A 386 -6.43 3.70 14.49
C TRP A 386 -5.15 4.52 14.70
N PHE A 387 -5.21 5.54 15.53
CA PHE A 387 -4.04 6.33 15.94
C PHE A 387 -4.23 6.91 17.35
N PRO A 388 -3.13 7.20 18.09
CA PRO A 388 -3.24 7.82 19.41
C PRO A 388 -3.73 9.26 19.34
N SER A 389 -4.66 9.64 20.21
CA SER A 389 -5.18 11.01 20.29
C SER A 389 -4.10 12.04 20.62
N SER A 390 -3.06 11.63 21.35
CA SER A 390 -1.91 12.47 21.71
C SER A 390 -1.10 12.98 20.53
N MET A 391 -1.26 12.39 19.34
CA MET A 391 -0.59 12.83 18.11
C MET A 391 -1.35 13.95 17.39
N THR A 392 -2.54 14.30 17.87
CA THR A 392 -3.49 15.13 17.12
C THR A 392 -4.17 16.18 18.00
N GLU A 393 -4.54 17.31 17.38
CA GLU A 393 -5.36 18.37 18.01
C GLU A 393 -6.72 18.49 17.31
N GLU A 394 -7.78 18.74 18.08
CA GLU A 394 -9.13 18.89 17.53
C GLU A 394 -9.33 20.20 16.77
N ILE A 395 -9.90 20.12 15.57
CA ILE A 395 -10.31 21.29 14.80
C ILE A 395 -11.70 21.72 15.29
N LEU A 396 -11.72 22.65 16.25
CA LEU A 396 -12.97 23.10 16.89
C LEU A 396 -13.83 23.98 15.98
N ASN A 397 -13.24 24.67 15.00
CA ASN A 397 -13.95 25.63 14.14
C ASN A 397 -14.77 24.92 13.03
N PRO A 398 -16.12 24.97 13.06
CA PRO A 398 -16.96 24.28 12.07
C PRO A 398 -16.78 24.78 10.63
N LYS A 399 -16.42 26.07 10.45
CA LYS A 399 -16.17 26.63 9.11
C LYS A 399 -14.92 26.02 8.49
N ILE A 400 -13.86 25.84 9.28
CA ILE A 400 -12.62 25.19 8.84
C ILE A 400 -12.91 23.72 8.50
N ARG A 401 -13.66 23.01 9.35
CA ARG A 401 -14.04 21.62 9.08
C ARG A 401 -14.80 21.46 7.75
N SER A 402 -15.79 22.32 7.53
CA SER A 402 -16.56 22.37 6.28
C SER A 402 -15.70 22.72 5.06
N GLN A 403 -14.71 23.61 5.21
CA GLN A 403 -13.80 23.98 4.12
C GLN A 403 -12.89 22.82 3.74
N ASN A 404 -12.29 22.14 4.72
CA ASN A 404 -11.43 20.96 4.49
C ASN A 404 -12.17 19.87 3.70
N LEU A 405 -13.43 19.60 4.08
CA LEU A 405 -14.31 18.67 3.36
C LEU A 405 -14.56 19.13 1.91
N LYS A 406 -14.87 20.42 1.69
CA LYS A 406 -15.10 20.97 0.33
C LYS A 406 -13.86 20.87 -0.55
N GLU A 407 -12.68 21.18 -0.01
CA GLU A 407 -11.42 21.08 -0.73
C GLU A 407 -11.10 19.63 -1.09
N CYS A 408 -11.26 18.70 -0.14
CA CYS A 408 -11.19 17.27 -0.39
C CYS A 408 -12.12 16.84 -1.55
N PHE A 409 -13.40 17.21 -1.52
CA PHE A 409 -14.35 16.88 -2.59
C PHE A 409 -13.98 17.48 -3.94
N ARG A 410 -13.33 18.66 -3.96
CA ARG A 410 -12.88 19.30 -5.20
C ARG A 410 -11.71 18.55 -5.82
N VAL A 411 -10.72 18.18 -5.01
CA VAL A 411 -9.54 17.40 -5.45
C VAL A 411 -9.98 16.03 -5.97
N HIS A 412 -10.82 15.29 -5.22
CA HIS A 412 -11.27 13.97 -5.64
C HIS A 412 -12.20 13.95 -6.86
N LYS A 413 -12.92 15.05 -7.14
CA LYS A 413 -13.70 15.18 -8.38
C LYS A 413 -12.83 15.33 -9.63
N MET A 414 -11.60 15.84 -9.49
CA MET A 414 -10.65 15.92 -10.59
C MET A 414 -10.03 14.56 -10.89
N ASP A 415 -9.93 13.67 -9.89
CA ASP A 415 -9.36 12.32 -10.02
C ASP A 415 -10.36 11.22 -10.43
N ASP A 416 -11.67 11.50 -10.52
CA ASP A 416 -12.71 10.53 -10.91
C ASP A 416 -13.53 10.99 -12.14
N PRO A 417 -13.02 10.78 -13.38
CA PRO A 417 -13.72 11.16 -14.61
C PRO A 417 -14.98 10.33 -14.90
N GLN A 418 -15.22 9.22 -14.19
CA GLN A 418 -16.36 8.33 -14.46
C GLN A 418 -17.66 8.84 -13.84
N ARG A 419 -17.59 9.72 -12.83
CA ARG A 419 -18.79 10.28 -12.18
C ARG A 419 -19.40 11.46 -12.93
N SER A 420 -18.62 12.20 -13.72
CA SER A 420 -19.13 13.29 -14.57
C SER A 420 -19.96 12.76 -15.73
N GLN A 421 -19.51 11.71 -16.41
CA GLN A 421 -20.26 11.09 -17.53
C GLN A 421 -21.62 10.51 -17.11
N ASN A 422 -21.73 9.98 -15.89
CA ASN A 422 -23.02 9.47 -15.37
C ASN A 422 -24.02 10.58 -15.00
N LYS A 423 -23.56 11.81 -14.74
CA LYS A 423 -24.45 12.96 -14.54
C LYS A 423 -25.01 13.50 -15.85
N ASP A 424 -24.20 13.50 -16.91
CA ASP A 424 -24.65 13.96 -18.24
C ASP A 424 -25.62 12.97 -18.88
N ARG A 425 -25.42 11.66 -18.70
CA ARG A 425 -26.42 10.64 -19.09
C ARG A 425 -27.76 10.79 -18.38
N ARG A 426 -27.78 11.17 -17.10
CA ARG A 426 -29.03 11.40 -16.35
C ARG A 426 -29.75 12.70 -16.76
N LYS A 427 -29.02 13.72 -17.24
CA LYS A 427 -29.63 14.95 -17.77
C LYS A 427 -30.22 14.76 -19.18
N LEU A 428 -29.61 13.91 -20.02
CA LEU A 428 -30.14 13.59 -21.35
C LEU A 428 -31.41 12.70 -21.31
N GLY A 429 -31.55 11.83 -20.30
CA GLY A 429 -32.74 10.98 -20.14
C GLY A 429 -34.02 11.72 -19.69
N SER A 430 -33.92 12.96 -19.21
CA SER A 430 -35.06 13.73 -18.69
C SER A 430 -35.69 14.67 -19.73
N ARG A 431 -35.14 14.78 -20.95
CA ARG A 431 -35.64 15.68 -22.01
C ARG A 431 -36.51 15.01 -23.08
N ASN A 432 -36.71 13.70 -23.04
CA ASN A 432 -37.54 12.96 -24.02
C ASN A 432 -38.83 12.38 -23.42
N ARG A 433 -39.43 13.06 -22.44
CA ARG A 433 -40.81 12.78 -22.00
C ARG A 433 -41.55 14.09 -21.77
N GLN A 434 -41.98 14.71 -22.87
CA GLN A 434 -43.18 15.52 -22.93
C GLN A 434 -43.95 15.13 -24.17
#